data_AF-A0A7C5WY07-F1
#
_entry.id   AF-A0A7C5WY07-F1
#
_cell.length_a   1.000
_cell.length_b   1.000
_cell.length_c   1.000
_cell.angle_alpha   90.00
_cell.angle_beta   90.00
_cell.angle_gamma   90.00
#
_symmetry.space_group_name_H-M   'P 1'
#
loop_
_entity.id
_entity.type
_entity.pdbx_description
1 polymer ?
#
loop_
_entity_poly.entity_id
_entity_poly.type
_entity_poly.pdbx_seq_one_letter_code
_entity_poly.pdbx_strand_id
1 'polypeptide(L)' 'MKETRIVKYIKGLIRNHKYLTTEDIMLLLEKYYKLPIKEPSVYYKYRTIIRQCRQAVYKERRRNKRNGV' A
#
# COMPACT_ATOMS: atom_id res chain seq x y z
N MET A 1 9.37 1.89 -8.43
CA MET A 1 9.48 0.90 -7.33
C MET A 1 9.41 -0.49 -7.94
N LYS A 2 10.30 -1.41 -7.56
CA LYS A 2 10.29 -2.80 -8.05
C LYS A 2 8.98 -3.47 -7.64
N GLU A 3 8.30 -4.10 -8.59
CA GLU A 3 7.00 -4.75 -8.36
C GLU A 3 7.22 -6.07 -7.60
N THR A 4 6.97 -6.09 -6.28
CA THR A 4 7.07 -7.29 -5.43
C THR A 4 5.69 -7.82 -5.06
N ARG A 5 5.61 -9.06 -4.54
CA ARG A 5 4.34 -9.64 -4.03
C ARG A 5 3.68 -8.75 -2.97
N ILE A 6 4.49 -8.20 -2.06
CA ILE A 6 4.00 -7.26 -1.02
C ILE A 6 3.48 -5.97 -1.65
N VAL A 7 4.18 -5.39 -2.63
CA VAL A 7 3.72 -4.17 -3.32
C VAL A 7 2.41 -4.41 -4.06
N LYS A 8 2.27 -5.54 -4.77
CA LYS A 8 1.01 -5.92 -5.42
C LYS A 8 -0.13 -6.06 -4.41
N TYR A 9 0.14 -6.69 -3.28
CA TYR A 9 -0.83 -6.83 -2.19
C TYR A 9 -1.28 -5.47 -1.63
N ILE A 10 -0.33 -4.59 -1.29
CA ILE A 10 -0.63 -3.23 -0.78
C ILE A 10 -1.45 -2.42 -1.81
N LYS A 11 -1.05 -2.43 -3.08
CA LYS A 11 -1.81 -1.75 -4.15
C LYS A 11 -3.24 -2.31 -4.26
N GLY A 12 -3.40 -3.63 -4.19
CA GLY A 12 -4.72 -4.28 -4.19
C GLY A 12 -5.60 -3.81 -3.03
N LEU A 13 -5.05 -3.80 -1.81
CA LEU A 13 -5.74 -3.28 -0.64
C LEU A 13 -6.23 -1.83 -0.84
N ILE A 14 -5.35 -0.94 -1.29
CA ILE A 14 -5.68 0.49 -1.50
C ILE A 14 -6.71 0.67 -2.64
N ARG A 15 -6.65 -0.17 -3.68
CA ARG A 15 -7.60 -0.13 -4.80
C ARG A 15 -9.01 -0.53 -4.36
N ASN A 16 -9.13 -1.58 -3.56
CA ASN A 16 -10.41 -2.19 -3.20
C ASN A 16 -11.05 -1.56 -1.95
N HIS A 17 -10.25 -1.04 -1.03
CA HIS A 17 -10.75 -0.44 0.22
C HIS A 17 -10.42 1.06 0.26
N LYS A 18 -11.46 1.88 0.19
CA LYS A 18 -11.35 3.35 0.10
C LYS A 18 -10.74 4.00 1.35
N TYR A 19 -10.94 3.40 2.52
CA TYR A 19 -10.65 4.01 3.82
C TYR A 19 -9.60 3.29 4.67
N LEU A 20 -8.81 2.37 4.09
CA LEU A 20 -7.70 1.77 4.83
C LEU A 20 -6.69 2.86 5.23
N THR A 21 -6.31 2.90 6.51
CA THR A 21 -5.23 3.74 7.04
C THR A 21 -3.86 3.10 6.77
N THR A 22 -2.77 3.75 7.18
CA THR A 22 -1.43 3.16 7.04
C THR A 22 -1.25 2.04 8.07
N GLU A 23 -1.76 2.27 9.27
CA GLU A 23 -1.75 1.39 10.42
C GLU A 23 -2.51 0.10 10.12
N ASP A 24 -3.71 0.18 9.53
CA ASP A 24 -4.47 -1.00 9.12
C ASP A 24 -3.69 -1.86 8.11
N ILE A 25 -3.07 -1.22 7.12
CA ILE A 25 -2.27 -1.93 6.12
C ILE A 25 -1.05 -2.57 6.79
N MET A 26 -0.43 -1.92 7.76
CA MET A 26 0.68 -2.49 8.50
C MET A 26 0.27 -3.69 9.36
N LEU A 27 -0.87 -3.64 10.05
CA LEU A 27 -1.40 -4.78 10.80
C LEU A 27 -1.68 -5.98 9.88
N LEU A 28 -2.21 -5.73 8.68
CA LEU A 28 -2.38 -6.77 7.67
C LEU A 28 -1.03 -7.34 7.22
N LEU A 29 -0.03 -6.48 6.99
CA LEU A 29 1.30 -6.93 6.60
C LEU A 29 1.98 -7.77 7.71
N GLU A 30 1.81 -7.40 8.98
CA GLU A 30 2.27 -8.20 10.12
C GLU A 30 1.58 -9.57 10.15
N LYS A 31 0.25 -9.60 10.02
CA LYS A 31 -0.53 -10.85 10.03
C LYS A 31 -0.20 -11.80 8.88
N TYR A 32 -0.10 -11.29 7.66
CA TYR A 32 0.03 -12.12 6.45
C TYR A 32 1.48 -12.37 6.02
N TYR A 33 2.39 -11.43 6.29
CA TYR A 33 3.79 -11.54 5.88
C TYR A 33 4.75 -11.71 7.07
N LYS A 34 4.23 -11.81 8.31
CA LYS A 34 5.03 -11.96 9.54
C LYS A 34 6.11 -10.89 9.69
N LEU A 35 5.83 -9.69 9.20
CA LEU A 35 6.77 -8.57 9.29
C LEU A 35 6.75 -8.01 10.72
N PRO A 36 7.92 -7.79 11.34
CA PRO A 36 7.98 -7.23 12.69
C PRO A 36 7.74 -5.72 12.65
N ILE A 37 6.48 -5.30 12.46
CA ILE A 37 6.10 -3.89 12.31
C ILE A 37 6.43 -3.07 13.57
N LYS A 38 6.49 -3.71 14.75
CA LYS A 38 6.98 -3.10 16.00
C LYS A 38 8.41 -2.59 15.92
N GLU A 39 9.22 -3.09 14.99
CA GLU A 39 10.59 -2.65 14.81
C GLU A 39 10.60 -1.32 14.01
N PRO A 40 11.18 -0.22 14.54
CA PRO A 40 11.09 1.09 13.89
C PRO A 40 11.63 1.12 12.46
N SER A 41 12.73 0.41 12.21
CA SER A 41 13.35 0.28 10.88
C SER A 41 12.36 -0.27 9.84
N VAL A 42 11.63 -1.33 10.21
CA VAL A 42 10.63 -2.00 9.39
C VAL A 42 9.40 -1.10 9.23
N TYR A 43 8.91 -0.52 10.32
CA TYR A 43 7.79 0.41 10.29
C TYR A 43 8.02 1.54 9.28
N TYR A 44 9.12 2.28 9.39
CA TYR A 44 9.39 3.43 8.52
C TYR A 44 9.64 3.03 7.05
N LYS A 45 10.26 1.87 6.83
CA LYS A 45 10.42 1.29 5.49
C LYS A 45 9.06 1.05 4.83
N TYR A 46 8.17 0.34 5.51
CA TYR A 46 6.86 0.01 4.95
C TYR A 46 5.91 1.21 4.92
N ARG A 47 6.01 2.15 5.84
CA ARG A 47 5.31 3.45 5.78
C ARG A 47 5.61 4.17 4.47
N THR A 48 6.89 4.21 4.10
CA THR A 48 7.34 4.83 2.84
C THR A 48 6.80 4.07 1.63
N ILE A 49 6.85 2.74 1.64
CA ILE A 49 6.31 1.90 0.55
C ILE A 49 4.80 2.10 0.40
N ILE A 50 4.03 2.11 1.50
CA ILE A 50 2.57 2.31 1.49
C ILE A 50 2.24 3.68 0.89
N ARG A 51 2.96 4.73 1.29
CA ARG A 51 2.79 6.09 0.72
C ARG A 51 3.01 6.11 -0.79
N GLN A 52 4.08 5.47 -1.28
CA GLN A 52 4.35 5.35 -2.71
C GLN A 52 3.26 4.55 -3.44
N CYS A 53 2.76 3.47 -2.85
CA CYS A 53 1.67 2.68 -3.41
C CYS A 53 0.38 3.51 -3.53
N ARG A 54 0.02 4.31 -2.50
CA ARG A 54 -1.15 5.20 -2.57
C ARG A 54 -1.03 6.21 -3.70
N GLN A 55 0.13 6.86 -3.82
CA GLN A 55 0.36 7.82 -4.90
C GLN A 55 0.21 7.18 -6.28
N ALA A 56 0.75 5.98 -6.48
CA ALA A 56 0.61 5.24 -7.73
C ALA A 56 -0.86 4.91 -8.04
N VAL A 57 -1.59 4.31 -7.09
CA VAL A 57 -3.01 3.97 -7.26
C VAL A 57 -3.88 5.21 -7.50
N TYR A 58 -3.62 6.30 -6.79
CA TYR A 58 -4.37 7.55 -7.00
C TYR A 58 -4.05 8.20 -8.34
N LYS A 59 -2.80 8.10 -8.81
CA LYS A 59 -2.42 8.55 -10.16
C LYS A 59 -3.12 7.72 -11.23
N GLU A 60 -3.22 6.40 -11.06
CA GLU A 60 -3.99 5.51 -11.94
C GLU A 60 -5.47 5.91 -11.94
N ARG A 61 -6.11 6.07 -10.78
CA ARG A 61 -7.51 6.51 -10.68
C ARG A 61 -7.76 7.84 -11.39
N ARG A 62 -6.87 8.82 -11.20
CA ARG A 62 -6.98 10.12 -11.91
C ARG A 62 -6.86 9.98 -13.42
N ARG A 63 -6.00 9.08 -13.91
CA ARG A 63 -5.88 8.78 -15.34
C ARG A 63 -7.13 8.12 -15.89
N ASN A 64 -7.67 7.12 -15.20
CA ASN A 64 -8.90 6.42 -15.63
C ASN A 64 -10.08 7.41 -15.70
N LYS A 65 -10.24 8.24 -14.66
CA LYS A 65 -11.25 9.31 -14.65
C LYS A 65 -11.09 10.28 -15.83
N ARG A 66 -9.85 10.64 -16.19
CA ARG A 66 -9.58 11.50 -17.37
C ARG A 66 -9.91 10.79 -18.69
N ASN A 67 -9.73 9.48 -18.74
CA ASN A 67 -9.99 8.66 -19.93
C ASN A 67 -11.45 8.18 -20.02
N GLY A 68 -12.33 8.59 -19.10
CA GLY A 68 -13.75 8.22 -19.12
C GLY A 68 -14.02 6.76 -18.74
N VAL A 69 -13.07 6.10 -18.06
CA VAL A 69 -13.20 4.72 -17.53
C VAL A 69 -13.52 4.73 -16.04
#